data_AF-A0A0F5IM14-F1
#
_entry.id   AF-A0A0F5IM14-F1
#
_cell.length_a   1.000
_cell.length_b   1.000
_cell.length_c   1.000
_cell.angle_alpha   90.00
_cell.angle_beta   90.00
_cell.angle_gamma   90.00
#
_symmetry.space_group_name_H-M   'P 1'
#
loop_
_entity.id
_entity.type
_entity.pdbx_description
1 polymer ?
#
loop_
_entity_poly.entity_id
_entity_poly.type
_entity_poly.pdbx_seq_one_letter_code
_entity_poly.pdbx_strand_id
1 'polypeptide(L)'
;MLWRRLPVLVFAALSLLQLPCFAWDFAEHRKIGDRAMSLLPAQLVKSGIFSTEEEADRALLSILNMSHMEGTNAYAMNELTQLPNIVTYGTLCGLAGDHVENPLLLETGLQTHFSKTNRTLALEFKAMNEFLTGASSKELLDINLAYGLLAIKDLSHFYAYGKGMNEHLRMIDPELIRRLQKPSEVNEVFSELNHLPSLSKYFCIHIFAVYLAEEAGKQLHAGNRTSANDLMFYASLYEAFAEHFLQDSFASGHQMVRRGFSASAVSNNKSLHDFYNTIPVQTANMKGETWSAYGDKRLNQNAMSYKNADDYLNIRVTEHHPYSLDKGDSYERETQVFYQVVTATCQSLTEVWAAWHQASSGDTRNLLDELPDNEKALPDFVYANFPVVRQFPIPFGTDINTLPMNDLTDERKEELQLIVQEPFTRNFIRSRVANSFMFLIGMPIHAHREGVMVYGARLNASMFNWHKFGNGTTMIMKPGDVAQWVSPTISGYYMHAPSGSYIMKNWNVKAGVNYAADIFVSPNRFLGLYGYMEMGIDRRNNETRFLVAPSTGIQLGSLIGLHEFNMPGWLRIPLGIILPLKFAVTCNKVKGRPVEWISNMEVDILF
;
A
#
# COMPACT_ATOMS: atom_id res chain seq x y z
N MET A 1 20.56 -34.58 -12.88
CA MET A 1 19.13 -34.51 -12.50
C MET A 1 18.79 -33.34 -11.58
N LEU A 2 19.60 -32.97 -10.57
CA LEU A 2 19.32 -31.81 -9.68
C LEU A 2 19.28 -30.42 -10.38
N TRP A 3 20.07 -30.22 -11.44
CA TRP A 3 20.20 -28.91 -12.11
C TRP A 3 18.93 -28.44 -12.84
N ARG A 4 18.05 -29.37 -13.25
CA ARG A 4 16.75 -29.02 -13.87
C ARG A 4 15.70 -28.61 -12.83
N ARG A 5 15.94 -28.85 -11.54
CA ARG A 5 15.01 -28.53 -10.43
C ARG A 5 15.45 -27.34 -9.58
N LEU A 6 16.69 -26.86 -9.73
CA LEU A 6 17.20 -25.70 -9.01
C LEU A 6 16.41 -24.40 -9.31
N PRO A 7 16.03 -24.08 -10.57
CA PRO A 7 15.21 -22.91 -10.85
C PRO A 7 13.83 -23.02 -10.20
N VAL A 8 13.24 -24.22 -10.21
CA VAL A 8 11.93 -24.51 -9.61
C VAL A 8 11.97 -24.43 -8.08
N LEU A 9 13.05 -24.90 -7.45
CA LEU A 9 13.26 -24.80 -6.00
C LEU A 9 13.56 -23.37 -5.54
N VAL A 10 14.29 -22.59 -6.34
CA VAL A 10 14.51 -21.15 -6.07
C VAL A 10 13.22 -20.37 -6.24
N PHE A 11 12.43 -20.64 -7.28
CA PHE A 11 11.09 -20.06 -7.44
C PHE A 11 10.15 -20.45 -6.29
N ALA A 12 10.16 -21.72 -5.87
CA ALA A 12 9.35 -22.20 -4.75
C ALA A 12 9.77 -21.57 -3.41
N ALA A 13 11.08 -21.41 -3.16
CA ALA A 13 11.60 -20.74 -1.98
C ALA A 13 11.31 -19.22 -1.98
N LEU A 14 11.30 -18.58 -3.15
CA LEU A 14 10.90 -17.17 -3.31
C LEU A 14 9.39 -16.97 -3.08
N SER A 15 8.55 -17.93 -3.47
CA SER A 15 7.10 -17.88 -3.20
C SER A 15 6.74 -18.14 -1.74
N LEU A 16 7.56 -18.89 -0.99
CA LEU A 16 7.29 -19.24 0.42
C LEU A 16 7.61 -18.12 1.43
N LEU A 17 8.25 -17.02 1.00
CA LEU A 17 8.61 -15.88 1.85
C LEU A 17 7.58 -14.73 1.81
N GLN A 18 6.42 -14.95 1.20
CA GLN A 18 5.38 -13.93 1.08
C GLN A 18 4.55 -13.84 2.37
N LEU A 19 4.73 -12.76 3.14
CA LEU A 19 3.80 -12.39 4.21
C LEU A 19 2.68 -11.52 3.63
N PRO A 20 1.43 -11.65 4.12
CA PRO A 20 0.28 -10.92 3.59
C PRO A 20 0.45 -9.39 3.73
N CYS A 21 -0.13 -8.70 2.75
CA CYS A 21 -0.16 -7.24 2.58
C CYS A 21 -1.41 -6.74 3.30
N PHE A 22 -1.31 -5.76 4.19
CA PHE A 22 -2.49 -5.10 4.74
C PHE A 22 -2.40 -3.63 4.44
N ALA A 23 -3.55 -3.07 4.08
CA ALA A 23 -3.82 -1.65 4.07
C ALA A 23 -4.03 -1.14 5.49
N TRP A 24 -4.61 0.04 5.72
CA TRP A 24 -4.68 0.61 7.08
C TRP A 24 -5.14 -0.40 8.12
N ASP A 25 -4.52 -0.35 9.29
CA ASP A 25 -4.85 -1.34 10.31
C ASP A 25 -6.26 -1.06 10.83
N PHE A 26 -6.98 -2.10 11.24
CA PHE A 26 -8.40 -2.03 11.63
C PHE A 26 -8.74 -0.80 12.49
N ALA A 27 -7.88 -0.45 13.46
CA ALA A 27 -8.09 0.67 14.37
C ALA A 27 -8.09 2.05 13.69
N GLU A 28 -7.34 2.24 12.61
CA GLU A 28 -7.24 3.50 11.87
C GLU A 28 -8.50 3.73 11.05
N HIS A 29 -8.92 2.73 10.27
CA HIS A 29 -10.21 2.75 9.56
C HIS A 29 -11.37 3.01 10.51
N ARG A 30 -11.39 2.30 11.65
CA ARG A 30 -12.41 2.50 12.68
C ARG A 30 -12.43 3.92 13.21
N LYS A 31 -11.28 4.47 13.55
CA LYS A 31 -11.18 5.84 14.08
C LYS A 31 -11.62 6.88 13.06
N ILE A 32 -11.27 6.70 11.78
CA ILE A 32 -11.68 7.61 10.70
C ILE A 32 -13.19 7.56 10.53
N GLY A 33 -13.78 6.37 10.38
CA GLY A 33 -15.22 6.20 10.19
C GLY A 33 -16.04 6.67 11.39
N ASP A 34 -15.63 6.34 12.63
CA ASP A 34 -16.30 6.81 13.84
C ASP A 34 -16.22 8.35 13.97
N ARG A 35 -15.07 8.93 13.61
CA ARG A 35 -14.93 10.39 13.61
C ARG A 35 -15.81 11.03 12.55
N ALA A 36 -15.89 10.46 11.35
CA ALA A 36 -16.72 10.97 10.29
C ALA A 36 -18.21 10.95 10.68
N MET A 37 -18.68 9.85 11.26
CA MET A 37 -20.05 9.74 11.78
C MET A 37 -20.32 10.76 12.90
N SER A 38 -19.34 11.03 13.77
CA SER A 38 -19.47 12.06 14.81
C SER A 38 -19.62 13.50 14.29
N LEU A 39 -19.12 13.77 13.08
CA LEU A 39 -19.19 15.09 12.45
C LEU A 39 -20.36 15.20 11.45
N LEU A 40 -20.98 14.07 11.11
CA LEU A 40 -22.02 14.00 10.10
C LEU A 40 -23.23 14.90 10.42
N PRO A 41 -23.80 14.96 11.65
CA PRO A 41 -24.93 15.85 11.93
C PRO A 41 -24.68 17.31 11.54
N ALA A 42 -23.53 17.87 11.95
CA ALA A 42 -23.12 19.23 11.60
C ALA A 42 -22.95 19.42 10.08
N GLN A 43 -22.39 18.41 9.41
CA GLN A 43 -22.17 18.47 7.97
C GLN A 43 -23.48 18.37 7.17
N LEU A 44 -24.46 17.57 7.64
CA LEU A 44 -25.79 17.48 7.02
C LEU A 44 -26.56 18.79 7.14
N VAL A 45 -26.46 19.47 8.28
CA VAL A 45 -27.03 20.82 8.47
C VAL A 45 -26.37 21.83 7.55
N LYS A 46 -25.04 21.83 7.50
CA LYS A 46 -24.28 22.72 6.60
C LYS A 46 -24.63 22.51 5.13
N SER A 47 -25.00 21.29 4.75
CA SER A 47 -25.41 20.91 3.40
C SER A 47 -26.90 21.18 3.12
N GLY A 48 -27.64 21.70 4.11
CA GLY A 48 -29.06 22.05 3.97
C GLY A 48 -30.02 20.86 3.99
N ILE A 49 -29.56 19.67 4.40
CA ILE A 49 -30.38 18.44 4.44
C ILE A 49 -31.30 18.46 5.66
N PHE A 50 -30.81 18.96 6.80
CA PHE A 50 -31.56 19.12 8.05
C PHE A 50 -31.45 20.54 8.58
N SER A 51 -32.41 20.97 9.39
CA SER A 51 -32.43 22.34 9.91
C SER A 51 -31.51 22.53 11.12
N THR A 52 -31.36 21.51 11.97
CA THR A 52 -30.51 21.54 13.18
C THR A 52 -29.77 20.23 13.39
N GLU A 53 -28.68 20.26 14.17
CA GLU A 53 -27.87 19.06 14.44
C GLU A 53 -28.67 18.02 15.24
N GLU A 54 -29.58 18.44 16.11
CA GLU A 54 -30.46 17.54 16.88
C GLU A 54 -31.50 16.84 16.00
N GLU A 55 -31.94 17.47 14.91
CA GLU A 55 -32.79 16.83 13.92
C GLU A 55 -32.02 15.77 13.13
N ALA A 56 -30.83 16.12 12.66
CA ALA A 56 -29.94 15.19 11.95
C ALA A 56 -29.53 13.99 12.82
N ASP A 57 -29.15 14.24 14.09
CA ASP A 57 -28.81 13.18 15.05
C ASP A 57 -29.97 12.21 15.27
N ARG A 58 -31.18 12.73 15.53
CA ARG A 58 -32.38 11.88 15.68
C ARG A 58 -32.70 11.09 14.41
N ALA A 59 -32.49 11.68 13.23
CA ALA A 59 -32.67 10.98 11.96
C ALA A 59 -31.69 9.81 11.84
N LEU A 60 -30.40 10.02 12.15
CA LEU A 60 -29.38 8.96 12.16
C LEU A 60 -29.76 7.82 13.11
N LEU A 61 -30.09 8.15 14.36
CA LEU A 61 -30.44 7.15 15.38
C LEU A 61 -31.69 6.33 14.99
N SER A 62 -32.71 6.98 14.42
CA SER A 62 -33.98 6.33 14.11
C SER A 62 -33.98 5.57 12.78
N ILE A 63 -33.35 6.11 11.73
CA ILE A 63 -33.34 5.51 10.39
C ILE A 63 -32.37 4.34 10.34
N LEU A 64 -31.17 4.50 10.93
CA LEU A 64 -30.12 3.48 10.91
C LEU A 64 -30.12 2.55 12.14
N ASN A 65 -31.12 2.69 13.02
CA ASN A 65 -31.22 1.95 14.28
C ASN A 65 -29.91 1.97 15.08
N MET A 66 -29.47 3.18 15.42
CA MET A 66 -28.23 3.41 16.15
C MET A 66 -28.48 3.91 17.57
N SER A 67 -27.45 3.79 18.42
CA SER A 67 -27.42 4.33 19.77
C SER A 67 -26.11 5.07 20.03
N HIS A 68 -26.16 6.13 20.82
CA HIS A 68 -24.96 6.78 21.35
C HIS A 68 -24.22 5.83 22.30
N MET A 69 -22.90 5.73 22.15
CA MET A 69 -22.05 4.99 23.08
C MET A 69 -21.62 5.88 24.25
N GLU A 70 -21.99 5.50 25.47
CA GLU A 70 -21.69 6.26 26.69
C GLU A 70 -20.18 6.53 26.85
N GLY A 71 -19.84 7.79 27.15
CA GLY A 71 -18.45 8.23 27.36
C GLY A 71 -17.62 8.36 26.08
N THR A 72 -18.23 8.23 24.89
CA THR A 72 -17.56 8.40 23.60
C THR A 72 -18.41 9.25 22.64
N ASN A 73 -17.83 9.64 21.49
CA ASN A 73 -18.56 10.31 20.40
C ASN A 73 -18.99 9.33 19.29
N ALA A 74 -18.99 8.02 19.57
CA ALA A 74 -19.27 6.99 18.58
C ALA A 74 -20.73 6.54 18.63
N TYR A 75 -21.23 6.10 17.47
CA TYR A 75 -22.57 5.57 17.29
C TYR A 75 -22.48 4.06 17.11
N ALA A 76 -23.17 3.32 17.96
CA ALA A 76 -23.29 1.87 17.85
C ALA A 76 -24.47 1.52 16.95
N MET A 77 -24.28 0.57 16.03
CA MET A 77 -25.33 0.00 15.22
C MET A 77 -25.96 -1.17 15.97
N ASN A 78 -27.23 -1.00 16.38
CA ASN A 78 -27.88 -1.92 17.30
C ASN A 78 -28.04 -3.32 16.70
N GLU A 79 -28.37 -3.40 15.41
CA GLU A 79 -28.68 -4.66 14.70
C GLU A 79 -27.45 -5.54 14.45
N LEU A 80 -26.28 -4.90 14.31
CA LEU A 80 -25.01 -5.59 14.05
C LEU A 80 -24.23 -5.88 15.32
N THR A 81 -24.59 -5.25 16.43
CA THR A 81 -23.91 -5.40 17.71
C THR A 81 -24.26 -6.74 18.37
N GLN A 82 -23.23 -7.52 18.70
CA GLN A 82 -23.33 -8.78 19.42
C GLN A 82 -22.39 -8.74 20.62
N LEU A 83 -22.94 -8.46 21.81
CA LEU A 83 -22.12 -8.29 23.02
C LEU A 83 -21.17 -9.48 23.24
N PRO A 84 -19.91 -9.24 23.62
CA PRO A 84 -19.33 -7.95 24.02
C PRO A 84 -18.86 -7.08 22.85
N ASN A 85 -18.98 -7.54 21.60
CA ASN A 85 -18.52 -6.79 20.44
C ASN A 85 -19.56 -5.72 20.03
N ILE A 86 -19.20 -4.46 20.25
CA ILE A 86 -19.99 -3.31 19.79
C ILE A 86 -19.58 -2.94 18.37
N VAL A 87 -20.53 -2.89 17.45
CA VAL A 87 -20.28 -2.50 16.07
C VAL A 87 -20.63 -1.03 15.90
N THR A 88 -19.65 -0.23 15.50
CA THR A 88 -19.84 1.15 15.08
C THR A 88 -19.71 1.25 13.56
N TYR A 89 -20.04 2.41 12.99
CA TYR A 89 -19.82 2.65 11.56
C TYR A 89 -18.34 2.50 11.17
N GLY A 90 -17.42 2.98 12.03
CA GLY A 90 -15.99 2.74 11.85
C GLY A 90 -15.61 1.26 11.89
N THR A 91 -16.27 0.44 12.72
CA THR A 91 -16.04 -1.02 12.71
C THR A 91 -16.35 -1.62 11.34
N LEU A 92 -17.37 -1.13 10.63
CA LEU A 92 -17.68 -1.59 9.27
C LEU A 92 -16.56 -1.22 8.29
N CYS A 93 -16.07 0.02 8.34
CA CYS A 93 -14.94 0.49 7.53
C CYS A 93 -13.68 -0.36 7.76
N GLY A 94 -13.40 -0.71 9.02
CA GLY A 94 -12.23 -1.50 9.38
C GLY A 94 -12.33 -2.99 9.04
N LEU A 95 -13.53 -3.56 8.89
CA LEU A 95 -13.71 -4.96 8.50
C LEU A 95 -13.83 -5.15 6.98
N ALA A 96 -14.33 -4.15 6.28
CA ALA A 96 -14.50 -4.18 4.83
C ALA A 96 -13.17 -4.37 4.10
N GLY A 97 -13.16 -5.15 3.02
CA GLY A 97 -11.99 -5.36 2.17
C GLY A 97 -10.91 -6.26 2.79
N ASP A 98 -10.45 -5.93 3.99
CA ASP A 98 -9.35 -6.61 4.67
C ASP A 98 -9.77 -7.89 5.39
N HIS A 99 -10.95 -7.92 6.00
CA HIS A 99 -11.41 -9.05 6.82
C HIS A 99 -12.63 -9.77 6.23
N VAL A 100 -13.43 -9.06 5.42
CA VAL A 100 -14.66 -9.58 4.80
C VAL A 100 -14.75 -9.16 3.34
N GLU A 101 -15.19 -10.08 2.48
CA GLU A 101 -15.11 -9.94 1.01
C GLU A 101 -16.18 -9.03 0.39
N ASN A 102 -17.34 -8.88 1.04
CA ASN A 102 -18.46 -8.07 0.55
C ASN A 102 -19.43 -7.66 1.69
N PRO A 103 -20.29 -6.65 1.48
CA PRO A 103 -21.17 -6.11 2.52
C PRO A 103 -22.19 -7.11 3.08
N LEU A 104 -22.76 -8.00 2.25
CA LEU A 104 -23.78 -8.95 2.73
C LEU A 104 -23.18 -10.05 3.63
N LEU A 105 -21.94 -10.48 3.33
CA LEU A 105 -21.18 -11.35 4.22
C LEU A 105 -20.78 -10.64 5.51
N LEU A 106 -20.52 -9.33 5.46
CA LEU A 106 -20.20 -8.51 6.63
C LEU A 106 -21.40 -8.45 7.58
N GLU A 107 -22.58 -8.12 7.08
CA GLU A 107 -23.84 -8.15 7.83
C GLU A 107 -24.07 -9.54 8.45
N THR A 108 -24.10 -10.59 7.62
CA THR A 108 -24.38 -11.96 8.07
C THR A 108 -23.37 -12.42 9.13
N GLY A 109 -22.09 -12.06 8.93
CA GLY A 109 -21.02 -12.34 9.85
C GLY A 109 -21.22 -11.65 11.19
N LEU A 110 -21.55 -10.36 11.20
CA LEU A 110 -21.73 -9.58 12.43
C LEU A 110 -23.01 -9.97 13.20
N GLN A 111 -24.10 -10.32 12.51
CA GLN A 111 -25.32 -10.83 13.15
C GLN A 111 -25.15 -12.22 13.77
N THR A 112 -24.15 -12.99 13.31
CA THR A 112 -23.90 -14.35 13.82
C THR A 112 -22.85 -14.33 14.93
N HIS A 113 -23.28 -14.53 16.18
CA HIS A 113 -22.45 -14.39 17.39
C HIS A 113 -21.10 -15.14 17.35
N PHE A 114 -21.07 -16.38 16.85
CA PHE A 114 -19.85 -17.21 16.78
C PHE A 114 -19.18 -17.22 15.39
N SER A 115 -19.52 -16.27 14.52
CA SER A 115 -18.93 -16.20 13.18
C SER A 115 -17.44 -15.91 13.22
N LYS A 116 -16.77 -16.16 12.08
CA LYS A 116 -15.38 -15.73 11.89
C LYS A 116 -15.24 -14.21 12.06
N THR A 117 -16.17 -13.44 11.52
CA THR A 117 -16.19 -11.97 11.58
C THR A 117 -16.24 -11.47 13.03
N ASN A 118 -17.15 -12.01 13.86
CA ASN A 118 -17.24 -11.63 15.27
C ASN A 118 -15.98 -12.01 16.08
N ARG A 119 -15.40 -13.17 15.79
CA ARG A 119 -14.15 -13.59 16.44
C ARG A 119 -12.95 -12.73 16.02
N THR A 120 -12.90 -12.33 14.76
CA THR A 120 -11.92 -11.36 14.25
C THR A 120 -12.09 -10.02 14.95
N LEU A 121 -13.32 -9.48 15.02
CA LEU A 121 -13.60 -8.22 15.72
C LEU A 121 -13.18 -8.25 17.19
N ALA A 122 -13.40 -9.36 17.89
CA ALA A 122 -12.96 -9.52 19.28
C ALA A 122 -11.42 -9.51 19.42
N LEU A 123 -10.69 -10.10 18.47
CA LEU A 123 -9.23 -10.02 18.44
C LEU A 123 -8.75 -8.59 18.18
N GLU A 124 -9.38 -7.89 17.25
CA GLU A 124 -9.03 -6.50 16.94
C GLU A 124 -9.25 -5.59 18.15
N PHE A 125 -10.38 -5.72 18.86
CA PHE A 125 -10.60 -4.99 20.11
C PHE A 125 -9.60 -5.35 21.20
N LYS A 126 -9.19 -6.61 21.30
CA LYS A 126 -8.12 -7.01 22.21
C LYS A 126 -6.81 -6.29 21.86
N ALA A 127 -6.43 -6.27 20.59
CA ALA A 127 -5.22 -5.61 20.14
C ALA A 127 -5.25 -4.09 20.41
N MET A 128 -6.38 -3.43 20.13
CA MET A 128 -6.60 -2.02 20.44
C MET A 128 -6.48 -1.73 21.94
N ASN A 129 -7.02 -2.60 22.79
CA ASN A 129 -6.90 -2.49 24.26
C ASN A 129 -5.46 -2.69 24.75
N GLU A 130 -4.62 -3.37 23.97
CA GLU A 130 -3.17 -3.51 24.19
C GLU A 130 -2.36 -2.38 23.53
N PHE A 131 -3.04 -1.32 23.05
CA PHE A 131 -2.45 -0.16 22.35
C PHE A 131 -1.74 -0.53 21.03
N LEU A 132 -2.17 -1.60 20.38
CA LEU A 132 -1.74 -2.00 19.04
C LEU A 132 -2.68 -1.42 17.97
N THR A 133 -2.18 -1.28 16.75
CA THR A 133 -2.96 -0.77 15.60
C THR A 133 -3.96 -1.80 15.06
N GLY A 134 -3.75 -3.09 15.36
CA GLY A 134 -4.63 -4.20 15.01
C GLY A 134 -4.01 -5.55 15.42
N ALA A 135 -4.77 -6.62 15.23
CA ALA A 135 -4.37 -7.97 15.64
C ALA A 135 -3.23 -8.52 14.78
N SER A 136 -2.41 -9.41 15.37
CA SER A 136 -1.28 -9.96 14.61
C SER A 136 -1.76 -10.86 13.47
N SER A 137 -1.11 -10.81 12.31
CA SER A 137 -1.50 -11.63 11.15
C SER A 137 -1.52 -13.13 11.46
N LYS A 138 -0.70 -13.58 12.42
CA LYS A 138 -0.72 -14.97 12.88
C LYS A 138 -2.04 -15.31 13.56
N GLU A 139 -2.46 -14.50 14.52
CA GLU A 139 -3.72 -14.71 15.25
C GLU A 139 -4.94 -14.64 14.32
N LEU A 140 -4.90 -13.73 13.33
CA LEU A 140 -5.94 -13.61 12.31
C LEU A 140 -5.99 -14.82 11.36
N LEU A 141 -4.84 -15.33 10.92
CA LEU A 141 -4.75 -16.55 10.10
C LEU A 141 -5.25 -17.79 10.84
N ASP A 142 -5.03 -17.88 12.16
CA ASP A 142 -5.51 -18.97 13.00
C ASP A 142 -7.05 -18.99 13.09
N ILE A 143 -7.72 -17.85 12.92
CA ILE A 143 -9.19 -17.75 12.85
C ILE A 143 -9.70 -17.95 11.43
N ASN A 144 -9.06 -17.33 10.45
CA ASN A 144 -9.51 -17.32 9.08
C ASN A 144 -8.35 -17.51 8.10
N LEU A 145 -8.09 -18.75 7.68
CA LEU A 145 -7.10 -19.02 6.63
C LEU A 145 -7.40 -18.26 5.32
N ALA A 146 -8.68 -17.94 5.05
CA ALA A 146 -9.09 -17.17 3.87
C ALA A 146 -8.61 -15.71 3.92
N TYR A 147 -8.34 -15.15 5.11
CA TYR A 147 -7.71 -13.83 5.29
C TYR A 147 -6.37 -13.75 4.54
N GLY A 148 -5.56 -14.82 4.60
CA GLY A 148 -4.30 -14.89 3.87
C GLY A 148 -4.48 -14.99 2.34
N LEU A 149 -5.61 -15.56 1.88
CA LEU A 149 -5.92 -15.68 0.45
C LEU A 149 -6.53 -14.38 -0.11
N LEU A 150 -7.32 -13.66 0.68
CA LEU A 150 -7.90 -12.35 0.34
C LEU A 150 -6.81 -11.32 0.06
N ALA A 151 -5.83 -11.18 0.96
CA ALA A 151 -4.71 -10.26 0.79
C ALA A 151 -3.86 -10.50 -0.49
N ILE A 152 -3.90 -11.73 -1.02
CA ILE A 152 -3.22 -12.12 -2.27
C ILE A 152 -4.11 -11.87 -3.49
N LYS A 153 -5.42 -12.11 -3.37
CA LYS A 153 -6.39 -11.99 -4.47
C LYS A 153 -6.85 -10.56 -4.72
N ASP A 154 -7.05 -9.77 -3.67
CA ASP A 154 -7.59 -8.42 -3.80
C ASP A 154 -6.49 -7.44 -4.23
N LEU A 155 -6.56 -6.97 -5.47
CA LEU A 155 -5.64 -5.98 -6.01
C LEU A 155 -6.17 -4.55 -5.79
N SER A 156 -7.41 -4.41 -5.31
CA SER A 156 -8.13 -3.15 -5.30
C SER A 156 -7.80 -2.23 -4.15
N HIS A 157 -6.85 -2.57 -3.28
CA HIS A 157 -6.39 -1.63 -2.25
C HIS A 157 -5.46 -0.55 -2.83
N PHE A 158 -5.03 -0.68 -4.09
CA PHE A 158 -3.99 0.16 -4.69
C PHE A 158 -4.53 1.02 -5.83
N TYR A 159 -3.90 2.18 -6.02
CA TYR A 159 -3.97 2.88 -7.29
C TYR A 159 -3.30 2.06 -8.39
N ALA A 160 -3.80 2.21 -9.61
CA ALA A 160 -3.09 1.78 -10.80
C ALA A 160 -1.94 2.76 -11.06
N TYR A 161 -0.81 2.53 -10.39
CA TYR A 161 0.37 3.39 -10.49
C TYR A 161 0.74 3.69 -11.96
N GLY A 162 0.90 4.99 -12.24
CA GLY A 162 1.22 5.52 -13.57
C GLY A 162 0.01 5.75 -14.48
N LYS A 163 -1.20 5.52 -13.97
CA LYS A 163 -2.45 5.97 -14.62
C LYS A 163 -2.97 7.21 -13.89
N GLY A 164 -3.44 8.20 -14.65
CA GLY A 164 -4.02 9.42 -14.09
C GLY A 164 -5.43 9.24 -13.52
N MET A 165 -5.96 10.29 -12.89
CA MET A 165 -7.33 10.32 -12.32
C MET A 165 -8.39 9.91 -13.36
N ASN A 166 -8.41 10.55 -14.53
CA ASN A 166 -9.38 10.25 -15.59
C ASN A 166 -9.30 8.80 -16.09
N GLU A 167 -8.12 8.18 -16.06
CA GLU A 167 -7.98 6.77 -16.42
C GLU A 167 -8.51 5.83 -15.34
N HIS A 168 -8.39 6.21 -14.06
CA HIS A 168 -9.04 5.49 -12.96
C HIS A 168 -10.57 5.56 -13.07
N LEU A 169 -11.11 6.74 -13.35
CA LEU A 169 -12.56 6.94 -13.51
C LEU A 169 -13.12 6.17 -14.73
N ARG A 170 -12.35 6.04 -15.81
CA ARG A 170 -12.73 5.19 -16.97
C ARG A 170 -12.78 3.70 -16.66
N MET A 171 -12.15 3.23 -15.57
CA MET A 171 -12.16 1.83 -15.14
C MET A 171 -13.34 1.50 -14.20
N ILE A 172 -14.22 2.46 -13.90
CA ILE A 172 -15.52 2.18 -13.28
C ILE A 172 -16.32 1.31 -14.25
N ASP A 173 -16.97 0.26 -13.75
CA ASP A 173 -17.76 -0.66 -14.55
C ASP A 173 -19.27 -0.48 -14.26
N PRO A 174 -20.01 0.19 -15.16
CA PRO A 174 -21.45 0.42 -15.00
C PRO A 174 -22.27 -0.86 -14.88
N GLU A 175 -21.86 -1.95 -15.54
CA GLU A 175 -22.61 -3.20 -15.54
C GLU A 175 -22.49 -3.88 -14.17
N LEU A 176 -21.30 -3.87 -13.57
CA LEU A 176 -21.11 -4.37 -12.21
C LEU A 176 -21.99 -3.60 -11.21
N ILE A 177 -22.10 -2.28 -11.35
CA ILE A 177 -22.96 -1.44 -10.50
C ILE A 177 -24.43 -1.85 -10.62
N ARG A 178 -24.94 -2.05 -11.85
CA ARG A 178 -26.33 -2.48 -12.09
C ARG A 178 -26.60 -3.88 -11.53
N ARG A 179 -25.66 -4.81 -11.69
CA ARG A 179 -25.77 -6.18 -11.16
C ARG A 179 -25.92 -6.23 -9.64
N LEU A 180 -25.38 -5.26 -8.90
CA LEU A 180 -25.54 -5.16 -7.44
C LEU A 180 -27.00 -4.98 -7.00
N GLN A 181 -27.91 -4.54 -7.88
CA GLN A 181 -29.36 -4.51 -7.59
C GLN A 181 -29.92 -5.89 -7.22
N LYS A 182 -29.21 -6.97 -7.59
CA LYS A 182 -29.56 -8.35 -7.22
C LYS A 182 -28.61 -8.86 -6.14
N PRO A 183 -29.09 -9.04 -4.89
CA PRO A 183 -28.27 -9.57 -3.79
C PRO A 183 -27.58 -10.91 -4.10
N SER A 184 -28.18 -11.75 -4.95
CA SER A 184 -27.62 -13.04 -5.37
C SER A 184 -26.33 -12.92 -6.21
N GLU A 185 -26.10 -11.77 -6.86
CA GLU A 185 -24.92 -11.55 -7.71
C GLU A 185 -23.75 -10.90 -6.95
N VAL A 186 -23.96 -10.44 -5.70
CA VAL A 186 -22.96 -9.67 -4.93
C VAL A 186 -21.62 -10.39 -4.80
N ASN A 187 -21.61 -11.71 -4.55
CA ASN A 187 -20.34 -12.45 -4.44
C ASN A 187 -19.54 -12.44 -5.76
N GLU A 188 -20.21 -12.58 -6.90
CA GLU A 188 -19.57 -12.60 -8.21
C GLU A 188 -19.09 -11.20 -8.58
N VAL A 189 -19.95 -10.18 -8.39
CA VAL A 189 -19.61 -8.78 -8.64
C VAL A 189 -18.39 -8.36 -7.81
N PHE A 190 -18.36 -8.65 -6.51
CA PHE A 190 -17.20 -8.30 -5.68
C PHE A 190 -15.93 -9.05 -6.08
N SER A 191 -16.04 -10.29 -6.56
CA SER A 191 -14.89 -11.00 -7.13
C SER A 191 -14.32 -10.30 -8.36
N GLU A 192 -15.16 -9.69 -9.19
CA GLU A 192 -14.73 -8.89 -10.35
C GLU A 192 -14.17 -7.53 -9.93
N LEU A 193 -14.82 -6.86 -8.97
CA LEU A 193 -14.37 -5.58 -8.41
C LEU A 193 -12.96 -5.67 -7.78
N ASN A 194 -12.55 -6.83 -7.25
CA ASN A 194 -11.20 -7.07 -6.70
C ASN A 194 -10.07 -6.91 -7.74
N HIS A 195 -10.41 -6.84 -9.03
CA HIS A 195 -9.46 -6.59 -10.12
C HIS A 195 -9.37 -5.10 -10.51
N LEU A 196 -10.29 -4.26 -10.03
CA LEU A 196 -10.25 -2.82 -10.26
C LEU A 196 -9.29 -2.13 -9.28
N PRO A 197 -8.71 -0.97 -9.63
CA PRO A 197 -7.97 -0.13 -8.68
C PRO A 197 -8.87 0.42 -7.56
N SER A 198 -8.28 0.84 -6.44
CA SER A 198 -9.03 1.32 -5.26
C SER A 198 -10.01 2.43 -5.56
N LEU A 199 -9.59 3.45 -6.31
CA LEU A 199 -10.44 4.57 -6.68
C LEU A 199 -11.64 4.12 -7.53
N SER A 200 -11.43 3.23 -8.49
CA SER A 200 -12.49 2.72 -9.37
C SER A 200 -13.47 1.84 -8.61
N LYS A 201 -12.96 0.94 -7.75
CA LYS A 201 -13.80 0.09 -6.89
C LYS A 201 -14.60 0.92 -5.90
N TYR A 202 -13.99 1.93 -5.27
CA TYR A 202 -14.69 2.89 -4.43
C TYR A 202 -15.89 3.47 -5.18
N PHE A 203 -15.69 4.03 -6.37
CA PHE A 203 -16.80 4.64 -7.11
C PHE A 203 -17.86 3.63 -7.53
N CYS A 204 -17.50 2.39 -7.89
CA CYS A 204 -18.51 1.36 -8.17
C CYS A 204 -19.42 1.10 -6.95
N ILE A 205 -18.84 0.99 -5.76
CA ILE A 205 -19.59 0.68 -4.54
C ILE A 205 -20.34 1.93 -4.04
N HIS A 206 -19.70 3.10 -4.07
CA HIS A 206 -20.26 4.38 -3.64
C HIS A 206 -21.46 4.80 -4.52
N ILE A 207 -21.34 4.70 -5.85
CA ILE A 207 -22.47 4.99 -6.76
C ILE A 207 -23.67 4.10 -6.44
N PHE A 208 -23.43 2.82 -6.13
CA PHE A 208 -24.51 1.91 -5.74
C PHE A 208 -25.10 2.25 -4.36
N ALA A 209 -24.27 2.67 -3.39
CA ALA A 209 -24.74 3.14 -2.10
C ALA A 209 -25.63 4.39 -2.23
N VAL A 210 -25.23 5.36 -3.06
CA VAL A 210 -26.02 6.56 -3.37
C VAL A 210 -27.34 6.19 -4.05
N TYR A 211 -27.33 5.23 -4.98
CA TYR A 211 -28.55 4.69 -5.59
C TYR A 211 -29.49 4.06 -4.55
N LEU A 212 -28.98 3.23 -3.63
CA LEU A 212 -29.79 2.65 -2.56
C LEU A 212 -30.43 3.73 -1.66
N ALA A 213 -29.69 4.81 -1.38
CA ALA A 213 -30.22 5.94 -0.62
C ALA A 213 -31.28 6.74 -1.40
N GLU A 214 -31.11 6.90 -2.71
CA GLU A 214 -32.12 7.46 -3.60
C GLU A 214 -33.42 6.62 -3.55
N GLU A 215 -33.32 5.30 -3.68
CA GLU A 215 -34.46 4.38 -3.56
C GLU A 215 -35.09 4.43 -2.16
N ALA A 216 -34.28 4.54 -1.11
CA ALA A 216 -34.78 4.74 0.25
C ALA A 216 -35.61 6.03 0.36
N GLY A 217 -35.15 7.12 -0.24
CA GLY A 217 -35.88 8.39 -0.31
C GLY A 217 -37.21 8.26 -1.06
N LYS A 218 -37.23 7.56 -2.20
CA LYS A 218 -38.47 7.29 -2.96
C LYS A 218 -39.48 6.48 -2.14
N GLN A 219 -39.04 5.45 -1.42
CA GLN A 219 -39.90 4.67 -0.53
C GLN A 219 -40.48 5.54 0.59
N LEU A 220 -39.67 6.43 1.16
CA LEU A 220 -40.14 7.36 2.19
C LEU A 220 -41.19 8.34 1.64
N HIS A 221 -40.96 8.90 0.44
CA HIS A 221 -41.93 9.76 -0.25
C HIS A 221 -43.26 9.05 -0.50
N ALA A 222 -43.20 7.76 -0.87
CA ALA A 222 -44.37 6.90 -1.04
C ALA A 222 -45.05 6.50 0.29
N GLY A 223 -44.50 6.90 1.45
CA GLY A 223 -45.02 6.60 2.78
C GLY A 223 -44.57 5.25 3.36
N ASN A 224 -43.69 4.51 2.68
CA ASN A 224 -43.17 3.22 3.11
C ASN A 224 -41.88 3.36 3.94
N ARG A 225 -42.05 3.71 5.22
CA ARG A 225 -40.93 3.96 6.14
C ARG A 225 -40.04 2.74 6.39
N THR A 226 -40.62 1.54 6.47
CA THR A 226 -39.83 0.32 6.74
C THR A 226 -38.85 0.05 5.61
N SER A 227 -39.34 0.00 4.37
CA SER A 227 -38.44 -0.21 3.22
C SER A 227 -37.45 0.94 3.03
N ALA A 228 -37.83 2.17 3.36
CA ALA A 228 -36.90 3.30 3.35
C ALA A 228 -35.74 3.10 4.34
N ASN A 229 -36.03 2.68 5.57
CA ASN A 229 -35.00 2.42 6.58
C ASN A 229 -34.11 1.24 6.18
N ASP A 230 -34.69 0.12 5.69
CA ASP A 230 -33.92 -1.05 5.24
C ASP A 230 -32.96 -0.68 4.11
N LEU A 231 -33.42 0.08 3.11
CA LEU A 231 -32.59 0.53 2.00
C LEU A 231 -31.49 1.50 2.46
N MET A 232 -31.78 2.38 3.42
CA MET A 232 -30.79 3.31 3.97
C MET A 232 -29.74 2.60 4.84
N PHE A 233 -30.14 1.52 5.54
CA PHE A 233 -29.20 0.62 6.21
C PHE A 233 -28.24 -0.02 5.20
N TYR A 234 -28.76 -0.59 4.11
CA TYR A 234 -27.91 -1.14 3.06
C TYR A 234 -27.06 -0.09 2.36
N ALA A 235 -27.58 1.10 2.09
CA ALA A 235 -26.79 2.21 1.56
C ALA A 235 -25.59 2.52 2.47
N SER A 236 -25.82 2.60 3.79
CA SER A 236 -24.76 2.85 4.78
C SER A 236 -23.74 1.71 4.86
N LEU A 237 -24.18 0.46 4.74
CA LEU A 237 -23.32 -0.72 4.76
C LEU A 237 -22.43 -0.81 3.51
N TYR A 238 -22.99 -0.55 2.32
CA TYR A 238 -22.21 -0.46 1.09
C TYR A 238 -21.27 0.74 1.12
N GLU A 239 -21.72 1.87 1.66
CA GLU A 239 -20.88 3.06 1.80
C GLU A 239 -19.67 2.80 2.69
N ALA A 240 -19.85 2.18 3.86
CA ALA A 240 -18.72 1.81 4.72
C ALA A 240 -17.71 0.90 4.01
N PHE A 241 -18.20 0.04 3.11
CA PHE A 241 -17.35 -0.83 2.30
C PHE A 241 -16.61 -0.07 1.19
N ALA A 242 -17.25 0.94 0.58
CA ALA A 242 -16.60 1.85 -0.36
C ALA A 242 -15.52 2.65 0.36
N GLU A 243 -15.87 3.26 1.49
CA GLU A 243 -15.03 4.17 2.25
C GLU A 243 -13.74 3.53 2.74
N HIS A 244 -13.70 2.22 2.96
CA HIS A 244 -12.45 1.49 3.17
C HIS A 244 -11.41 1.79 2.07
N PHE A 245 -11.80 1.68 0.79
CA PHE A 245 -10.92 1.97 -0.36
C PHE A 245 -10.63 3.47 -0.54
N LEU A 246 -11.56 4.34 -0.13
CA LEU A 246 -11.31 5.78 -0.02
C LEU A 246 -10.22 6.06 1.02
N GLN A 247 -10.30 5.45 2.20
CA GLN A 247 -9.35 5.62 3.29
C GLN A 247 -7.97 5.10 2.88
N ASP A 248 -7.88 3.91 2.28
CA ASP A 248 -6.66 3.35 1.68
C ASP A 248 -5.98 4.30 0.71
N SER A 249 -6.76 5.03 -0.07
CA SER A 249 -6.23 5.97 -1.06
C SER A 249 -5.36 7.06 -0.43
N PHE A 250 -5.53 7.39 0.86
CA PHE A 250 -4.70 8.37 1.57
C PHE A 250 -3.35 7.82 2.05
N ALA A 251 -3.13 6.50 1.99
CA ALA A 251 -1.86 5.91 2.36
C ALA A 251 -0.87 5.82 1.17
N SER A 252 0.33 6.33 1.39
CA SER A 252 1.40 6.39 0.37
C SER A 252 1.81 5.04 -0.22
N GLY A 253 1.80 3.96 0.56
CA GLY A 253 2.05 2.59 0.07
C GLY A 253 0.99 2.11 -0.91
N HIS A 254 -0.24 2.60 -0.80
CA HIS A 254 -1.35 2.31 -1.71
C HIS A 254 -1.28 3.13 -3.00
N GLN A 255 -0.69 4.32 -2.91
CA GLN A 255 -0.46 5.20 -4.06
C GLN A 255 0.76 4.78 -4.89
N MET A 256 1.79 4.18 -4.28
CA MET A 256 3.12 4.01 -4.90
C MET A 256 3.41 2.61 -5.45
N VAL A 257 2.61 1.62 -5.06
CA VAL A 257 2.82 0.22 -5.45
C VAL A 257 2.07 -0.10 -6.74
N ARG A 258 2.71 -0.88 -7.62
CA ARG A 258 2.12 -1.37 -8.87
C ARG A 258 1.90 -2.86 -8.73
N ARG A 259 0.67 -3.28 -8.43
CA ARG A 259 0.34 -4.71 -8.35
C ARG A 259 0.13 -5.32 -9.75
N GLY A 260 0.61 -6.54 -9.93
CA GLY A 260 0.46 -7.37 -11.13
C GLY A 260 1.07 -8.74 -10.89
N PHE A 261 0.49 -9.83 -11.41
CA PHE A 261 0.88 -11.21 -11.07
C PHE A 261 2.39 -11.51 -11.26
N SER A 262 3.02 -10.95 -12.30
CA SER A 262 4.48 -11.06 -12.54
C SER A 262 5.34 -10.18 -11.62
N ALA A 263 4.80 -9.08 -11.10
CA ALA A 263 5.46 -8.19 -10.14
C ALA A 263 5.30 -8.71 -8.69
N SER A 264 4.11 -9.17 -8.30
CA SER A 264 3.85 -9.65 -6.93
C SER A 264 4.60 -10.94 -6.59
N ALA A 265 4.85 -11.83 -7.57
CA ALA A 265 5.55 -13.09 -7.34
C ALA A 265 7.08 -12.96 -7.19
N VAL A 266 7.68 -11.87 -7.70
CA VAL A 266 9.15 -11.71 -7.79
C VAL A 266 9.65 -10.40 -7.20
N SER A 267 8.93 -9.28 -7.38
CA SER A 267 9.34 -7.92 -6.97
C SER A 267 8.77 -7.47 -5.62
N ASN A 268 8.26 -8.40 -4.81
CA ASN A 268 7.88 -8.22 -3.40
C ASN A 268 7.23 -6.85 -3.06
N ASN A 269 6.06 -6.62 -3.63
CA ASN A 269 5.28 -5.37 -3.49
C ASN A 269 5.00 -4.96 -2.04
N LYS A 270 5.00 -5.91 -1.09
CA LYS A 270 4.84 -5.64 0.33
C LYS A 270 5.99 -4.79 0.90
N SER A 271 7.25 -5.09 0.59
CA SER A 271 8.34 -4.28 1.14
C SER A 271 8.39 -2.88 0.54
N LEU A 272 7.89 -2.70 -0.68
CA LEU A 272 7.72 -1.37 -1.26
C LEU A 272 6.57 -0.61 -0.59
N HIS A 273 5.45 -1.30 -0.35
CA HIS A 273 4.30 -0.79 0.41
C HIS A 273 4.74 -0.32 1.81
N ASP A 274 5.33 -1.21 2.60
CA ASP A 274 5.75 -0.94 3.98
C ASP A 274 6.80 0.18 4.04
N PHE A 275 7.71 0.24 3.04
CA PHE A 275 8.68 1.33 2.93
C PHE A 275 8.00 2.68 2.75
N TYR A 276 7.08 2.80 1.78
CA TYR A 276 6.39 4.08 1.55
C TYR A 276 5.50 4.47 2.71
N ASN A 277 4.90 3.51 3.41
CA ASN A 277 4.14 3.81 4.61
C ASN A 277 5.00 4.38 5.76
N THR A 278 6.32 4.17 5.71
CA THR A 278 7.27 4.74 6.68
C THR A 278 7.88 6.08 6.25
N ILE A 279 7.86 6.42 4.95
CA ILE A 279 8.50 7.62 4.42
C ILE A 279 7.48 8.46 3.65
N PRO A 280 7.28 9.74 4.03
CA PRO A 280 6.23 10.54 3.45
C PRO A 280 6.41 10.76 1.96
N VAL A 281 5.31 10.65 1.22
CA VAL A 281 5.21 11.04 -0.18
C VAL A 281 4.36 12.30 -0.26
N GLN A 282 4.86 13.33 -0.95
CA GLN A 282 4.05 14.52 -1.18
C GLN A 282 2.92 14.19 -2.16
N THR A 283 1.71 14.61 -1.81
CA THR A 283 0.52 14.41 -2.64
C THR A 283 -0.37 15.65 -2.57
N ALA A 284 -1.40 15.67 -3.41
CA ALA A 284 -2.36 16.76 -3.48
C ALA A 284 -3.74 16.27 -3.90
N ASN A 285 -4.78 17.10 -3.69
CA ASN A 285 -6.14 16.83 -4.18
C ASN A 285 -6.61 17.90 -5.19
N MET A 286 -7.81 17.72 -5.75
CA MET A 286 -8.35 18.65 -6.74
C MET A 286 -8.83 19.98 -6.15
N LYS A 287 -8.86 20.12 -4.82
CA LYS A 287 -9.05 21.42 -4.15
C LYS A 287 -7.73 22.22 -4.07
N GLY A 288 -6.63 21.63 -4.53
CA GLY A 288 -5.31 22.24 -4.46
C GLY A 288 -4.68 22.17 -3.08
N GLU A 289 -5.20 21.36 -2.17
CA GLU A 289 -4.56 21.09 -0.88
C GLU A 289 -3.39 20.13 -1.09
N THR A 290 -2.29 20.35 -0.38
CA THR A 290 -1.07 19.54 -0.47
C THR A 290 -0.66 19.04 0.90
N TRP A 291 -0.21 17.79 0.98
CA TRP A 291 0.22 17.18 2.24
C TRP A 291 1.23 16.07 2.00
N SER A 292 1.88 15.67 3.09
CA SER A 292 2.73 14.49 3.14
C SER A 292 1.89 13.27 3.51
N ALA A 293 1.60 12.40 2.54
CA ALA A 293 0.96 11.12 2.80
C ALA A 293 1.97 10.19 3.45
N TYR A 294 1.65 9.72 4.65
CA TYR A 294 2.30 8.57 5.29
C TYR A 294 1.48 7.33 4.93
N GLY A 295 1.68 6.20 5.57
CA GLY A 295 0.78 5.07 5.33
C GLY A 295 0.42 4.30 6.58
N ASP A 296 -0.05 3.08 6.36
CA ASP A 296 -0.68 2.24 7.37
C ASP A 296 0.12 2.16 8.69
N LYS A 297 -0.62 2.02 9.80
CA LYS A 297 -0.11 1.85 11.17
C LYS A 297 0.59 3.08 11.73
N ARG A 298 0.39 4.30 11.20
CA ARG A 298 1.03 5.53 11.70
C ARG A 298 0.06 6.52 12.33
N LEU A 299 -1.21 6.58 11.91
CA LEU A 299 -2.21 7.52 12.44
C LEU A 299 -2.55 7.31 13.92
N ASN A 300 -2.27 6.10 14.44
CA ASN A 300 -2.60 5.69 15.81
C ASN A 300 -1.37 5.31 16.66
N GLN A 301 -0.13 5.61 16.22
CA GLN A 301 1.04 5.29 17.04
C GLN A 301 1.13 6.23 18.24
N ASN A 302 0.85 5.69 19.44
CA ASN A 302 1.27 6.34 20.67
C ASN A 302 2.79 6.30 20.73
N ALA A 303 3.43 7.47 20.72
CA ALA A 303 4.87 7.58 20.91
C ALA A 303 5.25 7.02 22.29
N MET A 304 5.85 5.82 22.33
CA MET A 304 6.45 5.26 23.56
C MET A 304 7.79 5.97 23.86
N SER A 305 7.74 7.29 23.99
CA SER A 305 8.90 8.17 24.17
C SER A 305 9.80 7.73 25.34
N TYR A 306 9.23 7.10 26.37
CA TYR A 306 9.95 6.55 27.50
C TYR A 306 10.97 5.45 27.15
N LYS A 307 10.79 4.71 26.04
CA LYS A 307 11.70 3.61 25.66
C LYS A 307 13.11 4.09 25.33
N ASN A 308 13.24 5.34 24.91
CA ASN A 308 14.50 5.96 24.52
C ASN A 308 14.89 7.14 25.42
N ALA A 309 14.20 7.31 26.56
CA ALA A 309 14.45 8.43 27.46
C ALA A 309 15.43 8.02 28.56
N ASP A 310 16.46 8.83 28.74
CA ASP A 310 17.48 8.62 29.77
C ASP A 310 17.11 9.26 31.13
N ASP A 311 16.03 10.05 31.19
CA ASP A 311 15.60 10.78 32.39
C ASP A 311 14.06 10.81 32.54
N TYR A 312 13.60 10.52 33.76
CA TYR A 312 12.20 10.58 34.18
C TYR A 312 11.60 12.01 34.10
N LEU A 313 12.44 13.04 34.19
CA LEU A 313 12.01 14.44 34.07
C LEU A 313 11.57 14.83 32.65
N ASN A 314 12.00 14.08 31.63
CA ASN A 314 11.70 14.36 30.21
C ASN A 314 10.56 13.51 29.64
N ILE A 315 9.95 12.63 30.45
CA ILE A 315 8.85 11.73 30.02
C ILE A 315 7.55 11.99 30.78
N ARG A 316 7.60 12.84 31.81
CA ARG A 316 6.42 13.17 32.60
C ARG A 316 5.58 14.20 31.85
N VAL A 317 4.52 13.69 31.24
CA VAL A 317 3.47 14.45 30.58
C VAL A 317 2.57 15.10 31.65
N THR A 318 2.74 16.41 31.92
CA THR A 318 1.92 17.16 32.91
C THR A 318 1.07 18.28 32.33
N GLU A 319 1.14 18.53 31.02
CA GLU A 319 0.33 19.57 30.39
C GLU A 319 -1.10 19.09 30.15
N HIS A 320 -2.08 19.99 30.29
CA HIS A 320 -3.42 19.78 29.74
C HIS A 320 -3.30 19.90 28.22
N HIS A 321 -3.57 18.81 27.49
CA HIS A 321 -3.26 18.62 26.06
C HIS A 321 -1.77 18.38 25.74
N PRO A 322 -1.13 17.40 26.38
CA PRO A 322 0.32 17.17 26.26
C PRO A 322 0.76 16.57 24.92
N TYR A 323 -0.16 16.50 23.97
CA TYR A 323 0.04 16.03 22.60
C TYR A 323 -0.10 17.18 21.59
N SER A 324 -0.19 18.44 22.02
CA SER A 324 0.06 19.57 21.11
C SER A 324 1.56 19.75 20.96
N LEU A 325 2.09 19.37 19.80
CA LEU A 325 3.52 19.48 19.48
C LEU A 325 3.81 20.81 18.78
N ASP A 326 5.05 21.28 18.91
CA ASP A 326 5.55 22.45 18.19
C ASP A 326 5.35 22.28 16.67
N LYS A 327 5.01 23.38 15.99
CA LYS A 327 4.71 23.41 14.55
C LYS A 327 5.75 22.63 13.74
N GLY A 328 5.33 21.54 13.09
CA GLY A 328 6.14 20.73 12.17
C GLY A 328 6.39 19.27 12.57
N ASP A 329 5.84 18.78 13.67
CA ASP A 329 6.07 17.39 14.12
C ASP A 329 5.27 16.34 13.31
N SER A 330 5.69 15.07 13.35
CA SER A 330 5.01 13.96 12.63
C SER A 330 3.54 13.83 13.01
N TYR A 331 3.20 14.15 14.26
CA TYR A 331 1.84 14.13 14.78
C TYR A 331 0.94 15.23 14.17
N GLU A 332 1.44 16.44 13.93
CA GLU A 332 0.66 17.52 13.27
C GLU A 332 0.38 17.15 11.80
N ARG A 333 1.34 16.48 11.15
CA ARG A 333 1.18 15.94 9.79
C ARG A 333 0.21 14.76 9.72
N GLU A 334 0.32 13.81 10.65
CA GLU A 334 -0.65 12.72 10.82
C GLU A 334 -2.04 13.26 11.15
N THR A 335 -2.13 14.34 11.93
CA THR A 335 -3.38 15.06 12.25
C THR A 335 -3.97 15.72 11.01
N GLN A 336 -3.16 16.36 10.15
CA GLN A 336 -3.62 16.93 8.88
C GLN A 336 -4.17 15.85 7.95
N VAL A 337 -3.44 14.75 7.74
CA VAL A 337 -3.89 13.64 6.89
C VAL A 337 -5.15 13.00 7.47
N PHE A 338 -5.20 12.79 8.78
CA PHE A 338 -6.39 12.29 9.49
C PHE A 338 -7.61 13.18 9.21
N TYR A 339 -7.49 14.49 9.33
CA TYR A 339 -8.61 15.38 9.05
C TYR A 339 -8.99 15.44 7.57
N GLN A 340 -8.03 15.30 6.65
CA GLN A 340 -8.33 15.23 5.22
C GLN A 340 -9.09 13.95 4.86
N VAL A 341 -8.66 12.79 5.35
CA VAL A 341 -9.38 11.54 5.11
C VAL A 341 -10.74 11.55 5.79
N VAL A 342 -10.85 12.03 7.04
CA VAL A 342 -12.15 12.22 7.72
C VAL A 342 -13.06 13.17 6.94
N THR A 343 -12.52 14.26 6.38
CA THR A 343 -13.31 15.19 5.55
C THR A 343 -13.80 14.50 4.28
N ALA A 344 -12.98 13.68 3.64
CA ALA A 344 -13.38 12.91 2.46
C ALA A 344 -14.48 11.88 2.81
N THR A 345 -14.31 11.14 3.90
CA THR A 345 -15.31 10.19 4.45
C THR A 345 -16.62 10.91 4.79
N CYS A 346 -16.58 12.04 5.51
CA CYS A 346 -17.78 12.85 5.77
C CYS A 346 -18.47 13.31 4.48
N GLN A 347 -17.71 13.73 3.46
CA GLN A 347 -18.25 14.15 2.17
C GLN A 347 -18.94 12.98 1.45
N SER A 348 -18.32 11.79 1.47
CA SER A 348 -18.86 10.54 0.94
C SER A 348 -20.22 10.19 1.56
N LEU A 349 -20.29 10.14 2.90
CA LEU A 349 -21.55 9.96 3.63
C LEU A 349 -22.59 11.05 3.31
N THR A 350 -22.16 12.31 3.21
CA THR A 350 -23.08 13.43 2.90
C THR A 350 -23.74 13.26 1.54
N GLU A 351 -23.03 12.72 0.54
CA GLU A 351 -23.58 12.45 -0.79
C GLU A 351 -24.69 11.38 -0.74
N VAL A 352 -24.50 10.32 0.05
CA VAL A 352 -25.53 9.29 0.29
C VAL A 352 -26.79 9.92 0.92
N TRP A 353 -26.63 10.73 1.97
CA TRP A 353 -27.76 11.40 2.63
C TRP A 353 -28.43 12.48 1.76
N ALA A 354 -27.65 13.15 0.90
CA ALA A 354 -28.19 14.12 -0.05
C ALA A 354 -29.12 13.45 -1.06
N ALA A 355 -28.75 12.28 -1.59
CA ALA A 355 -29.59 11.52 -2.51
C ALA A 355 -30.90 11.06 -1.84
N TRP A 356 -30.84 10.55 -0.62
CA TRP A 356 -32.03 10.22 0.17
C TRP A 356 -32.94 11.44 0.40
N HIS A 357 -32.36 12.60 0.72
CA HIS A 357 -33.11 13.83 0.97
C HIS A 357 -33.79 14.38 -0.29
N GLN A 358 -33.09 14.39 -1.42
CA GLN A 358 -33.64 14.83 -2.70
C GLN A 358 -34.81 13.94 -3.14
N ALA A 359 -34.62 12.62 -3.10
CA ALA A 359 -35.65 11.66 -3.48
C ALA A 359 -36.86 11.68 -2.53
N SER A 360 -36.65 11.80 -1.22
CA SER A 360 -37.76 11.93 -0.26
C SER A 360 -38.58 13.20 -0.43
N SER A 361 -37.98 14.25 -1.00
CA SER A 361 -38.65 15.49 -1.37
C SER A 361 -39.46 15.38 -2.68
N GLY A 362 -39.46 14.22 -3.34
CA GLY A 362 -40.25 13.95 -4.55
C GLY A 362 -39.46 13.99 -5.86
N ASP A 363 -38.12 14.00 -5.81
CA ASP A 363 -37.30 13.82 -7.00
C ASP A 363 -37.47 12.40 -7.57
N THR A 364 -37.73 12.33 -8.88
CA THR A 364 -37.95 11.07 -9.62
C THR A 364 -36.72 10.64 -10.41
N ARG A 365 -35.57 11.29 -10.21
CA ARG A 365 -34.29 10.91 -10.81
C ARG A 365 -33.96 9.43 -10.56
N ASN A 366 -33.23 8.83 -11.49
CA ASN A 366 -32.65 7.49 -11.31
C ASN A 366 -31.16 7.53 -11.68
N LEU A 367 -30.30 7.48 -10.66
CA LEU A 367 -28.86 7.54 -10.84
C LEU A 367 -28.31 6.45 -11.80
N LEU A 368 -28.87 5.24 -11.77
CA LEU A 368 -28.39 4.14 -12.62
C LEU A 368 -28.77 4.29 -14.10
N ASP A 369 -29.87 4.99 -14.37
CA ASP A 369 -30.31 5.28 -15.75
C ASP A 369 -29.44 6.38 -16.38
N GLU A 370 -28.83 7.23 -15.56
CA GLU A 370 -27.94 8.31 -16.00
C GLU A 370 -26.46 7.90 -16.10
N LEU A 371 -26.11 6.75 -15.51
CA LEU A 371 -24.75 6.23 -15.52
C LEU A 371 -24.34 5.88 -16.96
N PRO A 372 -23.30 6.52 -17.52
CA PRO A 372 -22.97 6.35 -18.92
C PRO A 372 -22.33 4.98 -19.19
N ASP A 373 -22.79 4.30 -20.24
CA ASP A 373 -22.15 3.05 -20.71
C ASP A 373 -20.81 3.29 -21.42
N ASN A 374 -20.57 4.52 -21.88
CA ASN A 374 -19.32 4.88 -22.53
C ASN A 374 -18.28 5.28 -21.48
N GLU A 375 -17.23 4.47 -21.37
CA GLU A 375 -16.11 4.72 -20.44
C GLU A 375 -15.56 6.15 -20.53
N LYS A 376 -15.52 6.75 -21.73
CA LYS A 376 -14.98 8.11 -21.92
C LYS A 376 -15.81 9.20 -21.24
N ALA A 377 -17.09 8.96 -21.00
CA ALA A 377 -18.01 9.91 -20.35
C ALA A 377 -18.05 9.75 -18.82
N LEU A 378 -17.53 8.64 -18.28
CA LEU A 378 -17.51 8.38 -16.84
C LEU A 378 -16.79 9.47 -16.02
N PRO A 379 -15.63 10.01 -16.43
CA PRO A 379 -14.99 11.08 -15.66
C PRO A 379 -15.89 12.31 -15.49
N ASP A 380 -16.48 12.80 -16.59
CA ASP A 380 -17.36 13.98 -16.56
C ASP A 380 -18.61 13.72 -15.71
N PHE A 381 -19.19 12.51 -15.81
CA PHE A 381 -20.29 12.09 -14.95
C PHE A 381 -19.89 12.11 -13.47
N VAL A 382 -18.72 11.57 -13.11
CA VAL A 382 -18.27 11.55 -11.72
C VAL A 382 -18.00 12.96 -11.19
N TYR A 383 -17.31 13.81 -11.95
CA TYR A 383 -17.05 15.19 -11.56
C TYR A 383 -18.32 16.02 -11.37
N ALA A 384 -19.37 15.73 -12.13
CA ALA A 384 -20.65 16.44 -12.03
C ALA A 384 -21.50 15.99 -10.85
N ASN A 385 -21.40 14.72 -10.44
CA ASN A 385 -22.34 14.10 -9.49
C ASN A 385 -21.76 13.82 -8.10
N PHE A 386 -20.44 13.63 -7.98
CA PHE A 386 -19.81 13.19 -6.72
C PHE A 386 -18.68 14.15 -6.30
N PRO A 387 -18.99 15.22 -5.55
CA PRO A 387 -17.99 16.18 -5.05
C PRO A 387 -16.80 15.56 -4.29
N VAL A 388 -16.98 14.39 -3.66
CA VAL A 388 -15.94 13.64 -2.93
C VAL A 388 -14.72 13.32 -3.79
N VAL A 389 -14.87 13.20 -5.12
CA VAL A 389 -13.75 13.01 -6.06
C VAL A 389 -12.66 14.08 -5.90
N ARG A 390 -13.06 15.30 -5.49
CA ARG A 390 -12.13 16.41 -5.31
C ARG A 390 -11.29 16.30 -4.04
N GLN A 391 -11.66 15.42 -3.11
CA GLN A 391 -10.96 15.18 -1.85
C GLN A 391 -9.87 14.11 -2.00
N PHE A 392 -9.98 13.23 -2.99
CA PHE A 392 -9.01 12.16 -3.23
C PHE A 392 -7.61 12.73 -3.47
N PRO A 393 -6.55 12.08 -2.93
CA PRO A 393 -5.20 12.29 -3.43
C PRO A 393 -5.15 11.95 -4.92
N ILE A 394 -4.61 12.86 -5.72
CA ILE A 394 -4.52 12.72 -7.16
C ILE A 394 -3.52 11.59 -7.48
N PRO A 395 -3.91 10.59 -8.29
CA PRO A 395 -3.00 9.51 -8.70
C PRO A 395 -1.74 10.04 -9.39
N PHE A 396 -0.59 9.45 -9.05
CA PHE A 396 0.68 9.79 -9.71
C PHE A 396 0.64 9.46 -11.21
N GLY A 397 1.04 10.42 -12.04
CA GLY A 397 0.95 10.38 -13.50
C GLY A 397 -0.25 11.14 -14.07
N THR A 398 -1.06 11.80 -13.23
CA THR A 398 -2.16 12.64 -13.71
C THR A 398 -1.65 13.91 -14.40
N ASP A 399 -2.19 14.21 -15.57
CA ASP A 399 -2.08 15.53 -16.20
C ASP A 399 -3.14 16.47 -15.58
N ILE A 400 -2.69 17.43 -14.78
CA ILE A 400 -3.53 18.37 -14.04
C ILE A 400 -4.41 19.20 -14.98
N ASN A 401 -3.96 19.45 -16.21
CA ASN A 401 -4.73 20.24 -17.19
C ASN A 401 -5.97 19.51 -17.70
N THR A 402 -6.07 18.20 -17.45
CA THR A 402 -7.24 17.39 -17.82
C THR A 402 -8.30 17.33 -16.71
N LEU A 403 -8.07 17.99 -15.57
CA LEU A 403 -8.97 17.98 -14.42
C LEU A 403 -9.80 19.28 -14.33
N PRO A 404 -11.06 19.23 -13.88
CA PRO A 404 -11.92 20.41 -13.72
C PRO A 404 -11.57 21.22 -12.45
N MET A 405 -10.38 21.83 -12.44
CA MET A 405 -9.82 22.63 -11.34
C MET A 405 -9.82 24.12 -11.68
N ASN A 406 -10.99 24.64 -12.10
CA ASN A 406 -11.15 26.00 -12.61
C ASN A 406 -11.00 27.09 -11.53
N ASP A 407 -11.10 26.69 -10.26
CA ASP A 407 -10.95 27.55 -9.09
C ASP A 407 -9.47 27.82 -8.73
N LEU A 408 -8.52 27.13 -9.35
CA LEU A 408 -7.09 27.29 -9.09
C LEU A 408 -6.38 28.11 -10.17
N THR A 409 -5.39 28.90 -9.74
CA THR A 409 -4.50 29.65 -10.64
C THR A 409 -3.59 28.71 -11.44
N ASP A 410 -3.13 29.17 -12.60
CA ASP A 410 -2.20 28.40 -13.44
C ASP A 410 -0.89 28.09 -12.71
N GLU A 411 -0.37 29.05 -11.92
CA GLU A 411 0.81 28.85 -11.07
C GLU A 411 0.59 27.72 -10.06
N ARG A 412 -0.59 27.64 -9.42
CA ARG A 412 -0.90 26.54 -8.51
C ARG A 412 -1.00 25.21 -9.25
N LYS A 413 -1.57 25.18 -10.45
CA LYS A 413 -1.65 23.96 -11.28
C LYS A 413 -0.27 23.45 -11.69
N GLU A 414 0.65 24.34 -12.03
CA GLU A 414 2.05 23.99 -12.33
C GLU A 414 2.74 23.36 -11.11
N GLU A 415 2.55 23.92 -9.92
CA GLU A 415 3.07 23.33 -8.68
C GLU A 415 2.49 21.95 -8.42
N LEU A 416 1.17 21.79 -8.55
CA LEU A 416 0.49 20.51 -8.39
C LEU A 416 0.98 19.47 -9.41
N GLN A 417 1.25 19.87 -10.65
CA GLN A 417 1.79 19.00 -11.68
C GLN A 417 3.15 18.41 -11.29
N LEU A 418 4.00 19.19 -10.60
CA LEU A 418 5.27 18.72 -10.06
C LEU A 418 5.11 17.75 -8.88
N ILE A 419 4.02 17.87 -8.12
CA ILE A 419 3.72 16.99 -6.99
C ILE A 419 3.17 15.64 -7.49
N VAL A 420 2.24 15.66 -8.45
CA VAL A 420 1.55 14.44 -8.92
C VAL A 420 2.27 13.71 -10.05
N GLN A 421 3.45 14.18 -10.48
CA GLN A 421 4.27 13.43 -11.44
C GLN A 421 4.78 12.13 -10.82
N GLU A 422 5.03 11.10 -11.64
CA GLU A 422 5.64 9.86 -11.16
C GLU A 422 7.02 10.15 -10.54
N PRO A 423 7.22 9.90 -9.23
CA PRO A 423 8.49 10.19 -8.59
C PRO A 423 9.60 9.26 -9.10
N PHE A 424 10.68 9.85 -9.61
CA PHE A 424 11.87 9.13 -10.09
C PHE A 424 12.39 8.10 -9.07
N THR A 425 12.37 8.48 -7.79
CA THR A 425 12.87 7.67 -6.68
C THR A 425 12.11 6.34 -6.54
N ARG A 426 10.91 6.21 -7.10
CA ARG A 426 10.07 5.02 -6.93
C ARG A 426 10.72 3.71 -7.34
N ASN A 427 11.23 3.64 -8.57
CA ASN A 427 11.89 2.43 -9.06
C ASN A 427 13.30 2.25 -8.49
N PHE A 428 13.97 3.34 -8.12
CA PHE A 428 15.22 3.28 -7.36
C PHE A 428 15.00 2.58 -6.01
N ILE A 429 14.03 3.06 -5.21
CA ILE A 429 13.66 2.44 -3.94
C ILE A 429 13.26 1.00 -4.13
N ARG A 430 12.42 0.69 -5.14
CA ARG A 430 12.06 -0.70 -5.46
C ARG A 430 13.30 -1.57 -5.65
N SER A 431 14.30 -1.11 -6.39
CA SER A 431 15.56 -1.84 -6.60
C SER A 431 16.37 -2.10 -5.32
N ARG A 432 16.05 -1.41 -4.22
CA ARG A 432 16.74 -1.50 -2.93
C ARG A 432 15.94 -2.25 -1.86
N VAL A 433 14.60 -2.19 -1.89
CA VAL A 433 13.73 -2.83 -0.87
C VAL A 433 13.09 -4.13 -1.35
N ALA A 434 12.98 -4.33 -2.67
CA ALA A 434 12.51 -5.57 -3.24
C ALA A 434 13.67 -6.58 -3.40
N ASN A 435 13.33 -7.87 -3.37
CA ASN A 435 14.31 -8.94 -3.51
C ASN A 435 14.92 -8.90 -4.91
N SER A 436 16.24 -8.86 -5.01
CA SER A 436 16.94 -8.78 -6.29
C SER A 436 17.65 -10.09 -6.62
N PHE A 437 17.57 -10.51 -7.88
CA PHE A 437 18.34 -11.64 -8.40
C PHE A 437 19.35 -11.17 -9.45
N MET A 438 20.60 -11.59 -9.29
CA MET A 438 21.73 -11.22 -10.16
C MET A 438 22.40 -12.45 -10.73
N PHE A 439 22.85 -12.32 -11.97
CA PHE A 439 23.81 -13.23 -12.58
C PHE A 439 25.23 -12.64 -12.45
N LEU A 440 26.19 -13.50 -12.11
CA LEU A 440 27.56 -13.09 -11.80
C LEU A 440 28.50 -13.71 -12.83
N ILE A 441 29.33 -12.88 -13.46
CA ILE A 441 30.37 -13.32 -14.40
C ILE A 441 31.71 -12.84 -13.84
N GLY A 442 32.52 -13.78 -13.36
CA GLY A 442 33.76 -13.53 -12.65
C GLY A 442 35.00 -14.00 -13.40
N MET A 443 36.09 -13.25 -13.27
CA MET A 443 37.42 -13.60 -13.78
C MET A 443 38.45 -13.53 -12.64
N PRO A 444 39.25 -14.59 -12.39
CA PRO A 444 40.34 -14.54 -11.44
C PRO A 444 41.42 -13.53 -11.85
N ILE A 445 41.93 -12.72 -10.91
CA ILE A 445 42.89 -11.63 -11.19
C ILE A 445 44.37 -12.13 -11.29
N HIS A 446 44.65 -13.41 -11.02
CA HIS A 446 46.02 -13.93 -10.98
C HIS A 446 46.54 -14.46 -12.33
N ALA A 447 47.79 -14.15 -12.66
CA ALA A 447 48.51 -14.39 -13.93
C ALA A 447 48.69 -15.86 -14.39
N HIS A 448 48.21 -16.85 -13.64
CA HIS A 448 48.39 -18.29 -13.96
C HIS A 448 47.09 -19.04 -14.25
N ARG A 449 45.97 -18.33 -14.47
CA ARG A 449 44.66 -18.93 -14.78
C ARG A 449 43.98 -18.26 -15.98
N GLU A 450 44.73 -18.05 -17.05
CA GLU A 450 44.17 -17.60 -18.33
C GLU A 450 43.05 -18.55 -18.78
N GLY A 451 41.89 -17.99 -19.13
CA GLY A 451 40.72 -18.73 -19.62
C GLY A 451 39.78 -19.30 -18.54
N VAL A 452 40.06 -19.17 -17.24
CA VAL A 452 39.13 -19.60 -16.19
C VAL A 452 38.03 -18.56 -16.01
N MET A 453 36.78 -18.97 -16.21
CA MET A 453 35.58 -18.15 -16.00
C MET A 453 34.80 -18.67 -14.80
N VAL A 454 34.26 -17.76 -14.01
CA VAL A 454 33.38 -18.09 -12.89
C VAL A 454 31.99 -17.60 -13.21
N TYR A 455 30.99 -18.48 -13.13
CA TYR A 455 29.59 -18.13 -13.30
C TYR A 455 28.87 -18.32 -11.99
N GLY A 456 28.06 -17.35 -11.59
CA GLY A 456 27.36 -17.41 -10.32
C GLY A 456 25.99 -16.76 -10.38
N ALA A 457 25.30 -16.86 -9.27
CA ALA A 457 24.06 -16.16 -9.04
C ALA A 457 24.03 -15.62 -7.60
N ARG A 458 23.34 -14.51 -7.40
CA ARG A 458 23.08 -13.93 -6.08
C ARG A 458 21.62 -13.57 -5.94
N LEU A 459 21.08 -13.86 -4.76
CA LEU A 459 19.79 -13.40 -4.28
C LEU A 459 20.03 -12.46 -3.09
N ASN A 460 19.59 -11.21 -3.20
CA ASN A 460 19.49 -10.33 -2.04
C ASN A 460 18.06 -10.41 -1.50
N ALA A 461 17.92 -10.76 -0.23
CA ALA A 461 16.64 -10.78 0.48
C ALA A 461 16.34 -9.38 1.06
N SER A 462 16.32 -8.36 0.20
CA SER A 462 16.20 -6.95 0.59
C SER A 462 14.87 -6.59 1.25
N MET A 463 13.90 -7.50 1.24
CA MET A 463 12.69 -7.36 2.03
C MET A 463 12.95 -7.19 3.53
N PHE A 464 14.06 -7.75 4.01
CA PHE A 464 14.60 -7.50 5.34
C PHE A 464 15.78 -6.54 5.16
N ASN A 465 15.50 -5.24 5.24
CA ASN A 465 16.55 -4.24 5.13
C ASN A 465 16.57 -3.28 6.31
N TRP A 466 17.76 -2.76 6.58
CA TRP A 466 17.96 -1.57 7.38
C TRP A 466 18.49 -0.48 6.48
N HIS A 467 17.94 0.72 6.60
CA HIS A 467 18.31 1.82 5.75
C HIS A 467 18.48 3.10 6.54
N LYS A 468 19.30 4.00 6.00
CA LYS A 468 19.50 5.34 6.53
C LYS A 468 19.63 6.31 5.37
N PHE A 469 18.77 7.32 5.35
CA PHE A 469 18.91 8.49 4.48
C PHE A 469 19.65 9.57 5.26
N GLY A 470 20.27 10.54 4.58
CA GLY A 470 20.98 11.67 5.19
C GLY A 470 20.06 12.58 6.03
N ASN A 471 19.95 13.87 5.69
CA ASN A 471 18.98 14.78 6.35
C ASN A 471 17.50 14.51 5.92
N GLY A 472 17.24 13.33 5.35
CA GLY A 472 16.06 13.04 4.55
C GLY A 472 14.86 12.58 5.37
N THR A 473 14.04 13.52 5.82
CA THR A 473 12.63 13.28 6.16
C THR A 473 11.72 13.36 4.92
N THR A 474 12.30 13.49 3.72
CA THR A 474 11.60 13.69 2.45
C THR A 474 12.20 12.86 1.32
N MET A 475 11.37 12.35 0.42
CA MET A 475 11.74 11.54 -0.76
C MET A 475 12.57 12.26 -1.84
N ILE A 476 12.93 13.53 -1.64
CA ILE A 476 13.73 14.33 -2.57
C ILE A 476 15.21 14.25 -2.14
N MET A 477 16.01 13.51 -2.90
CA MET A 477 17.46 13.41 -2.67
C MET A 477 18.16 14.63 -3.25
N LYS A 478 19.01 15.29 -2.45
CA LYS A 478 19.81 16.44 -2.88
C LYS A 478 21.23 16.01 -3.23
N PRO A 479 21.96 16.79 -4.04
CA PRO A 479 23.40 16.58 -4.23
C PRO A 479 24.12 16.52 -2.87
N GLY A 480 24.91 15.47 -2.66
CA GLY A 480 25.63 15.19 -1.42
C GLY A 480 24.91 14.25 -0.44
N ASP A 481 23.62 13.99 -0.64
CA ASP A 481 22.90 13.01 0.19
C ASP A 481 23.41 11.59 -0.06
N VAL A 482 23.41 10.77 1.00
CA VAL A 482 23.80 9.36 0.94
C VAL A 482 22.65 8.50 1.44
N ALA A 483 22.16 7.61 0.59
CA ALA A 483 21.21 6.57 0.98
C ALA A 483 21.96 5.27 1.25
N GLN A 484 21.84 4.75 2.46
CA GLN A 484 22.53 3.53 2.90
C GLN A 484 21.53 2.40 3.11
N TRP A 485 21.93 1.18 2.75
CA TRP A 485 21.11 -0.01 2.79
C TRP A 485 21.93 -1.19 3.29
N VAL A 486 21.35 -1.99 4.18
CA VAL A 486 21.90 -3.26 4.64
C VAL A 486 20.84 -4.34 4.45
N SER A 487 21.17 -5.44 3.79
CA SER A 487 20.23 -6.57 3.62
C SER A 487 20.93 -7.94 3.63
N PRO A 488 20.24 -9.03 4.03
CA PRO A 488 20.77 -10.38 3.88
C PRO A 488 20.97 -10.76 2.41
N THR A 489 22.01 -11.54 2.13
CA THR A 489 22.34 -12.04 0.79
C THR A 489 22.72 -13.52 0.83
N ILE A 490 22.40 -14.24 -0.25
CA ILE A 490 22.89 -15.58 -0.53
C ILE A 490 23.45 -15.59 -1.95
N SER A 491 24.65 -16.13 -2.13
CA SER A 491 25.27 -16.28 -3.45
C SER A 491 25.89 -17.65 -3.65
N GLY A 492 26.02 -18.06 -4.91
CA GLY A 492 26.68 -19.29 -5.28
C GLY A 492 27.46 -19.11 -6.57
N TYR A 493 28.62 -19.74 -6.64
CA TYR A 493 29.50 -19.70 -7.81
C TYR A 493 29.85 -21.10 -8.28
N TYR A 494 29.98 -21.25 -9.59
CA TYR A 494 30.51 -22.40 -10.28
C TYR A 494 31.70 -21.96 -11.14
N MET A 495 32.85 -22.61 -10.96
CA MET A 495 34.07 -22.30 -11.71
C MET A 495 34.19 -23.21 -12.93
N HIS A 496 34.32 -22.61 -14.11
CA HIS A 496 34.55 -23.30 -15.37
C HIS A 496 35.99 -23.03 -15.86
N ALA A 497 36.72 -24.10 -16.19
CA ALA A 497 38.07 -24.02 -16.76
C ALA A 497 38.08 -24.61 -18.18
N PRO A 498 38.93 -24.12 -19.11
CA PRO A 498 39.00 -24.61 -20.48
C PRO A 498 39.33 -26.11 -20.55
N SER A 499 38.86 -26.77 -21.61
CA SER A 499 39.04 -28.19 -21.87
C SER A 499 40.53 -28.57 -21.95
N GLY A 500 41.00 -29.35 -20.98
CA GLY A 500 42.41 -29.79 -20.85
C GLY A 500 42.84 -29.95 -19.40
N SER A 501 42.22 -29.20 -18.47
CA SER A 501 42.34 -29.42 -17.03
C SER A 501 41.21 -30.34 -16.55
N TYR A 502 41.51 -31.45 -15.86
CA TYR A 502 40.88 -31.72 -14.55
C TYR A 502 39.50 -31.05 -14.35
N ILE A 503 38.39 -31.54 -14.94
CA ILE A 503 37.04 -31.06 -14.61
C ILE A 503 36.75 -31.43 -13.15
N MET A 504 37.17 -30.57 -12.24
CA MET A 504 36.82 -30.65 -10.83
C MET A 504 35.60 -29.76 -10.65
N LYS A 505 34.49 -30.35 -10.19
CA LYS A 505 33.24 -29.64 -9.88
C LYS A 505 33.50 -28.68 -8.72
N ASN A 506 33.98 -27.49 -9.05
CA ASN A 506 34.35 -26.47 -8.11
C ASN A 506 33.18 -25.50 -7.94
N TRP A 507 32.57 -25.52 -6.76
CA TRP A 507 31.48 -24.63 -6.44
C TRP A 507 31.62 -24.08 -5.03
N ASN A 508 31.03 -22.93 -4.80
CA ASN A 508 30.82 -22.42 -3.46
C ASN A 508 29.38 -21.92 -3.29
N VAL A 509 28.93 -21.94 -2.05
CA VAL A 509 27.67 -21.34 -1.61
C VAL A 509 27.99 -20.52 -0.37
N LYS A 510 27.49 -19.30 -0.36
CA LYS A 510 27.78 -18.30 0.67
C LYS A 510 26.50 -17.59 1.08
N ALA A 511 26.45 -17.17 2.33
CA ALA A 511 25.43 -16.29 2.86
C ALA A 511 26.08 -15.19 3.70
N GLY A 512 25.41 -14.07 3.85
CA GLY A 512 25.93 -12.96 4.63
C GLY A 512 25.12 -11.69 4.46
N VAL A 513 25.79 -10.56 4.50
CA VAL A 513 25.16 -9.23 4.40
C VAL A 513 25.68 -8.46 3.18
N ASN A 514 24.76 -7.77 2.53
CA ASN A 514 24.97 -6.78 1.50
C ASN A 514 24.90 -5.39 2.14
N TYR A 515 25.81 -4.51 1.78
CA TYR A 515 25.77 -3.09 2.09
C TYR A 515 25.79 -2.30 0.79
N ALA A 516 24.90 -1.32 0.65
CA ALA A 516 24.91 -0.38 -0.47
C ALA A 516 24.85 1.06 0.06
N ALA A 517 25.62 1.95 -0.56
CA ALA A 517 25.64 3.39 -0.30
C ALA A 517 25.51 4.11 -1.65
N ASP A 518 24.37 4.76 -1.85
CA ASP A 518 24.06 5.53 -3.05
C ASP A 518 24.31 7.03 -2.76
N ILE A 519 25.37 7.58 -3.35
CA ILE A 519 25.81 8.97 -3.15
C ILE A 519 25.25 9.83 -4.28
N PHE A 520 24.31 10.72 -3.96
CA PHE A 520 23.60 11.52 -4.95
C PHE A 520 24.45 12.71 -5.42
N VAL A 521 24.52 12.90 -6.73
CA VAL A 521 25.14 14.09 -7.38
C VAL A 521 24.09 15.02 -7.97
N SER A 522 22.88 14.52 -8.19
CA SER A 522 21.67 15.26 -8.54
C SER A 522 20.44 14.46 -8.07
N PRO A 523 19.22 15.02 -8.06
CA PRO A 523 18.02 14.31 -7.63
C PRO A 523 17.74 13.00 -8.38
N ASN A 524 18.28 12.86 -9.59
CA ASN A 524 18.14 11.69 -10.44
C ASN A 524 19.45 10.95 -10.72
N ARG A 525 20.61 11.37 -10.22
CA ARG A 525 21.89 10.70 -10.50
C ARG A 525 22.67 10.44 -9.23
N PHE A 526 23.24 9.24 -9.14
CA PHE A 526 24.02 8.82 -7.98
C PHE A 526 25.14 7.86 -8.36
N LEU A 527 26.22 7.91 -7.59
CA LEU A 527 27.26 6.91 -7.57
C LEU A 527 26.87 5.81 -6.57
N GLY A 528 26.70 4.57 -7.04
CA GLY A 528 26.45 3.44 -6.14
C GLY A 528 27.77 2.81 -5.70
N LEU A 529 28.01 2.75 -4.40
CA LEU A 529 29.06 1.93 -3.78
C LEU A 529 28.39 0.76 -3.08
N TYR A 530 28.90 -0.44 -3.21
CA TYR A 530 28.32 -1.59 -2.54
C TYR A 530 29.38 -2.60 -2.10
N GLY A 531 29.01 -3.50 -1.21
CA GLY A 531 29.90 -4.51 -0.70
C GLY A 531 29.16 -5.68 -0.09
N TYR A 532 29.85 -6.81 -0.01
CA TYR A 532 29.32 -8.04 0.55
C TYR A 532 30.27 -8.58 1.59
N MET A 533 29.73 -8.95 2.75
CA MET A 533 30.44 -9.71 3.77
C MET A 533 29.79 -11.09 3.85
N GLU A 534 30.38 -12.05 3.14
CA GLU A 534 29.81 -13.38 2.94
C GLU A 534 30.73 -14.46 3.51
N MET A 535 30.12 -15.50 4.06
CA MET A 535 30.79 -16.71 4.56
C MET A 535 30.07 -17.95 4.06
N GLY A 536 30.78 -19.06 3.95
CA GLY A 536 30.14 -20.31 3.55
C GLY A 536 31.09 -21.45 3.27
N ILE A 537 30.71 -22.27 2.30
CA ILE A 537 31.43 -23.50 1.95
C ILE A 537 31.98 -23.41 0.53
N ASP A 538 33.24 -23.77 0.38
CA ASP A 538 33.92 -23.98 -0.90
C ASP A 538 34.17 -25.48 -1.05
N ARG A 539 33.63 -26.08 -2.11
CA ARG A 539 33.89 -27.48 -2.46
C ARG A 539 34.74 -27.51 -3.70
N ARG A 540 35.97 -28.00 -3.55
CA ARG A 540 36.89 -28.24 -4.67
C ARG A 540 37.63 -29.53 -4.42
N ASN A 541 37.83 -30.31 -5.47
CA ASN A 541 38.58 -31.56 -5.41
C ASN A 541 37.98 -32.57 -4.42
N ASN A 542 36.64 -32.62 -4.32
CA ASN A 542 35.88 -33.40 -3.33
C ASN A 542 36.09 -33.04 -1.85
N GLU A 543 36.86 -31.99 -1.55
CA GLU A 543 37.02 -31.48 -0.19
C GLU A 543 36.12 -30.26 0.02
N THR A 544 35.40 -30.23 1.13
CA THR A 544 34.60 -29.08 1.56
C THR A 544 35.38 -28.31 2.61
N ARG A 545 35.55 -27.00 2.40
CA ARG A 545 36.28 -26.11 3.31
C ARG A 545 35.44 -24.87 3.60
N PHE A 546 35.71 -24.27 4.77
CA PHE A 546 35.15 -22.97 5.11
C PHE A 546 35.78 -21.86 4.24
N LEU A 547 34.95 -20.92 3.81
CA LEU A 547 35.29 -19.77 2.98
C LEU A 547 34.74 -18.48 3.61
N VAL A 548 35.56 -17.43 3.57
CA VAL A 548 35.14 -16.04 3.80
C VAL A 548 35.42 -15.24 2.54
N ALA A 549 34.46 -14.43 2.10
CA ALA A 549 34.48 -13.78 0.79
C ALA A 549 34.04 -12.31 0.84
N PRO A 550 34.78 -11.40 1.51
CA PRO A 550 34.49 -9.97 1.45
C PRO A 550 34.60 -9.46 0.01
N SER A 551 33.72 -8.55 -0.35
CA SER A 551 33.66 -7.95 -1.68
C SER A 551 33.35 -6.46 -1.60
N THR A 552 33.88 -5.68 -2.54
CA THR A 552 33.54 -4.27 -2.74
C THR A 552 33.27 -4.02 -4.21
N GLY A 553 32.31 -3.16 -4.52
CA GLY A 553 31.88 -2.88 -5.88
C GLY A 553 31.36 -1.46 -6.07
N ILE A 554 31.20 -1.11 -7.35
CA ILE A 554 30.79 0.20 -7.83
C ILE A 554 29.73 0.06 -8.92
N GLN A 555 28.72 0.92 -8.88
CA GLN A 555 27.65 1.04 -9.86
C GLN A 555 27.69 2.45 -10.48
N LEU A 556 28.04 2.53 -11.75
CA LEU A 556 28.27 3.77 -12.50
C LEU A 556 27.09 4.17 -13.39
N GLY A 557 26.16 3.25 -13.71
CA GLY A 557 25.03 3.53 -14.60
C GLY A 557 24.21 4.73 -14.16
N SER A 558 23.79 4.73 -12.90
CA SER A 558 23.02 5.84 -12.31
C SER A 558 23.76 7.16 -12.29
N LEU A 559 25.10 7.16 -12.29
CA LEU A 559 25.91 8.39 -12.26
C LEU A 559 25.82 9.14 -13.59
N ILE A 560 25.75 8.39 -14.70
CA ILE A 560 25.62 8.95 -16.06
C ILE A 560 24.16 9.05 -16.52
N GLY A 561 23.19 8.82 -15.64
CA GLY A 561 21.76 8.87 -15.96
C GLY A 561 21.20 7.60 -16.61
N LEU A 562 21.98 6.52 -16.67
CA LEU A 562 21.56 5.23 -17.18
C LEU A 562 20.94 4.41 -16.04
N HIS A 563 19.64 4.55 -15.87
CA HIS A 563 18.87 3.92 -14.80
C HIS A 563 18.34 2.56 -15.22
N GLU A 564 19.16 1.53 -15.08
CA GLU A 564 18.78 0.15 -15.41
C GLU A 564 17.46 -0.28 -14.76
N PHE A 565 17.20 0.14 -13.51
CA PHE A 565 15.97 -0.19 -12.78
C PHE A 565 14.68 0.40 -13.37
N ASN A 566 14.78 1.36 -14.30
CA ASN A 566 13.66 1.90 -15.07
C ASN A 566 13.46 1.19 -16.43
N MET A 567 14.41 0.35 -16.84
CA MET A 567 14.37 -0.32 -18.15
C MET A 567 13.62 -1.65 -18.08
N PRO A 568 12.89 -2.03 -19.15
CA PRO A 568 12.31 -3.36 -19.24
C PRO A 568 13.41 -4.43 -19.33
N GLY A 569 13.15 -5.62 -18.77
CA GLY A 569 14.16 -6.68 -18.65
C GLY A 569 14.81 -7.10 -19.98
N TRP A 570 14.04 -7.09 -21.07
CA TRP A 570 14.54 -7.45 -22.41
C TRP A 570 15.60 -6.48 -22.94
N LEU A 571 15.61 -5.21 -22.47
CA LEU A 571 16.61 -4.22 -22.83
C LEU A 571 17.75 -4.19 -21.80
N ARG A 572 17.40 -4.21 -20.52
CA ARG A 572 18.34 -4.12 -19.40
C ARG A 572 19.35 -5.27 -19.40
N ILE A 573 18.90 -6.51 -19.55
CA ILE A 573 19.75 -7.69 -19.40
C ILE A 573 20.84 -7.73 -20.50
N PRO A 574 20.52 -7.59 -21.81
CA PRO A 574 21.55 -7.50 -22.84
C PRO A 574 22.47 -6.30 -22.65
N LEU A 575 21.92 -5.14 -22.27
CA LEU A 575 22.71 -3.93 -22.05
C LEU A 575 23.71 -4.09 -20.91
N GLY A 576 23.32 -4.70 -19.79
CA GLY A 576 24.22 -4.96 -18.65
C GLY A 576 25.35 -5.95 -18.96
N ILE A 577 25.21 -6.77 -20.01
CA ILE A 577 26.27 -7.67 -20.49
C ILE A 577 27.23 -6.92 -21.43
N ILE A 578 26.72 -6.09 -22.33
CA ILE A 578 27.50 -5.39 -23.35
C ILE A 578 28.22 -4.16 -22.77
N LEU A 579 27.53 -3.44 -21.89
CA LEU A 579 28.02 -2.25 -21.20
C LEU A 579 27.89 -2.48 -19.69
N PRO A 580 28.78 -3.29 -19.10
CA PRO A 580 28.75 -3.49 -17.66
C PRO A 580 29.09 -2.19 -16.95
N LEU A 581 28.17 -1.71 -16.13
CA LEU A 581 28.36 -0.52 -15.31
C LEU A 581 28.31 -0.85 -13.82
N LYS A 582 28.34 -2.15 -13.47
CA LYS A 582 28.27 -2.68 -12.12
C LYS A 582 29.34 -3.76 -11.94
N PHE A 583 30.35 -3.46 -11.14
CA PHE A 583 31.54 -4.30 -10.97
C PHE A 583 31.86 -4.48 -9.50
N ALA A 584 32.32 -5.68 -9.13
CA ALA A 584 32.80 -5.96 -7.78
C ALA A 584 34.12 -6.75 -7.80
N VAL A 585 34.99 -6.49 -6.84
CA VAL A 585 36.16 -7.31 -6.57
C VAL A 585 35.90 -8.10 -5.28
N THR A 586 36.03 -9.42 -5.37
CA THR A 586 35.84 -10.36 -4.25
C THR A 586 37.18 -10.98 -3.85
N CYS A 587 37.45 -11.01 -2.55
CA CYS A 587 38.58 -11.69 -1.96
C CYS A 587 38.12 -13.00 -1.31
N ASN A 588 38.37 -14.14 -1.95
CA ASN A 588 38.04 -15.46 -1.40
C ASN A 588 39.20 -15.97 -0.53
N LYS A 589 38.96 -16.07 0.78
CA LYS A 589 39.86 -16.76 1.72
C LYS A 589 39.28 -18.12 2.11
N VAL A 590 39.82 -19.18 1.51
CA VAL A 590 39.47 -20.57 1.84
C VAL A 590 40.47 -21.12 2.87
N LYS A 591 39.97 -21.84 3.89
CA LYS A 591 40.82 -22.46 4.93
C LYS A 591 41.90 -23.36 4.31
N GLY A 592 43.17 -23.09 4.60
CA GLY A 592 44.30 -23.88 4.09
C GLY A 592 44.63 -23.66 2.60
N ARG A 593 44.16 -22.56 2.00
CA ARG A 593 44.51 -22.16 0.63
C ARG A 593 45.00 -20.71 0.54
N PRO A 594 45.72 -20.35 -0.54
CA PRO A 594 46.02 -18.97 -0.88
C PRO A 594 44.74 -18.14 -1.05
N VAL A 595 44.86 -16.83 -0.88
CA VAL A 595 43.78 -15.89 -1.19
C VAL A 595 43.56 -15.87 -2.70
N GLU A 596 42.30 -15.86 -3.13
CA GLU A 596 41.92 -15.74 -4.53
C GLU A 596 41.11 -14.46 -4.75
N TRP A 597 41.57 -13.61 -5.66
CA TRP A 597 40.88 -12.39 -6.06
C TRP A 597 40.09 -12.65 -7.33
N ILE A 598 38.82 -12.26 -7.35
CA ILE A 598 37.91 -12.41 -8.48
C ILE A 598 37.32 -11.04 -8.80
N SER A 599 37.44 -10.61 -10.05
CA SER A 599 36.69 -9.48 -10.59
C SER A 599 35.36 -9.99 -11.12
N ASN A 600 34.25 -9.45 -10.64
CA ASN A 600 32.90 -9.85 -11.00
C ASN A 600 32.19 -8.71 -11.73
N MET A 601 31.58 -9.06 -12.85
CA MET A 601 30.50 -8.31 -13.49
C MET A 601 29.17 -8.82 -12.92
N GLU A 602 28.32 -7.92 -12.45
CA GLU A 602 27.02 -8.28 -11.87
C GLU A 602 25.90 -7.76 -12.75
N VAL A 603 25.12 -8.67 -13.31
CA VAL A 603 23.98 -8.34 -14.19
C VAL A 603 22.70 -8.55 -13.39
N ASP A 604 21.99 -7.45 -13.09
CA ASP A 604 20.70 -7.53 -12.43
C ASP A 604 19.69 -8.17 -13.39
N ILE A 605 19.05 -9.27 -12.97
CA ILE A 605 18.06 -10.01 -13.76
C ILE A 605 16.65 -9.66 -13.30
N LEU A 606 16.45 -9.41 -12.01
CA LEU A 606 15.16 -9.08 -11.40
C LEU A 606 15.35 -8.09 -10.24
N PHE A 607 14.37 -7.19 -10.08
CA PHE A 607 14.19 -6.30 -8.94
C PHE A 607 12.78 -6.49 -8.40
#